data_AF-A0A2K8U9Z7-F1
#
_entry.id   AF-A0A2K8U9Z7-F1
#
_cell.length_a   1.000
_cell.length_b   1.000
_cell.length_c   1.000
_cell.angle_alpha   90.00
_cell.angle_beta   90.00
_cell.angle_gamma   90.00
#
_symmetry.space_group_name_H-M   'P 1'
#
loop_
_entity.id
_entity.type
_entity.pdbx_description
1 polymer ?
#
loop_
_entity_poly.entity_id
_entity_poly.type
_entity_poly.pdbx_seq_one_letter_code
_entity_poly.pdbx_strand_id
1 'polypeptide(L)'
;MEGRSRCSVGSAMAIVSLSLPSMPCEVRVMQCEFCDGQTKLKAVKRQHWLNGKLYIVENVEAEVCTACGERYFHAKTLDAIDELLLKQHVVEKTLDVEVVRFHREAA
;
A
#
# COMPACT_ATOMS: atom_id res chain seq x y z
N MET A 1 10.19 -65.84 -16.20
CA MET A 1 10.88 -64.58 -15.83
C MET A 1 9.91 -63.78 -14.98
N GLU A 2 9.47 -64.35 -13.86
CA GLU A 2 10.06 -64.13 -12.52
C GLU A 2 10.05 -62.64 -12.16
N GLY A 3 9.41 -62.17 -11.09
CA GLY A 3 8.79 -62.89 -10.00
C GLY A 3 8.28 -61.91 -8.93
N ARG A 4 7.35 -62.43 -8.12
CA ARG A 4 7.08 -62.14 -6.70
C ARG A 4 7.57 -60.81 -6.11
N SER A 5 6.66 -60.07 -5.49
CA SER A 5 6.49 -60.02 -4.02
C SER A 5 5.27 -59.13 -3.69
N ARG A 6 4.15 -59.65 -3.16
CA ARG A 6 3.76 -59.73 -1.72
C ARG A 6 4.19 -58.46 -0.94
N CYS A 7 3.31 -57.71 -0.27
CA CYS A 7 2.31 -58.11 0.73
C CYS A 7 1.12 -57.12 0.74
N SER A 8 -0.15 -57.56 0.89
CA SER A 8 -0.98 -57.49 2.13
C SER A 8 -0.38 -56.62 3.26
N VAL A 9 -1.08 -55.74 3.96
CA VAL A 9 -2.37 -55.77 4.67
C VAL A 9 -2.58 -54.34 5.19
N GLY A 10 -3.82 -53.90 5.43
CA GLY A 10 -4.03 -52.76 6.32
C GLY A 10 -5.27 -51.93 6.01
N SER A 11 -6.43 -52.51 6.28
CA SER A 11 -7.64 -51.73 6.52
C SER A 11 -7.43 -50.86 7.76
N ALA A 12 -7.53 -49.54 7.62
CA ALA A 12 -7.83 -48.65 8.73
C ALA A 12 -8.53 -47.42 8.18
N MET A 13 -9.85 -47.40 8.36
CA MET A 13 -10.62 -46.17 8.41
C MET A 13 -9.99 -45.22 9.43
N ALA A 14 -9.59 -44.04 8.97
CA ALA A 14 -9.46 -42.87 9.83
C ALA A 14 -9.91 -41.66 9.01
N ILE A 15 -11.24 -41.46 9.04
CA ILE A 15 -11.86 -40.15 8.87
C ILE A 15 -11.32 -39.23 9.98
N VAL A 16 -10.09 -38.74 9.81
CA VAL A 16 -9.67 -37.53 10.51
C VAL A 16 -10.19 -36.38 9.68
N SER A 17 -11.29 -35.81 10.16
CA SER A 17 -11.77 -34.49 9.82
C SER A 17 -10.65 -33.49 10.07
N LEU A 18 -9.74 -33.34 9.11
CA LEU A 18 -8.77 -32.27 9.06
C LEU A 18 -9.56 -31.01 8.71
N SER A 19 -10.10 -30.37 9.75
CA SER A 19 -10.49 -28.97 9.70
C SER A 19 -9.26 -28.18 9.28
N LEU A 20 -9.21 -27.78 8.01
CA LEU A 20 -8.21 -26.85 7.50
C LEU A 20 -8.25 -25.59 8.38
N PRO A 21 -7.18 -25.23 9.09
CA PRO A 21 -7.13 -23.93 9.74
C PRO A 21 -7.15 -22.88 8.62
N SER A 22 -8.16 -22.02 8.66
CA SER A 22 -8.25 -20.82 7.83
C SER A 22 -6.96 -20.01 7.96
N MET A 23 -6.08 -20.11 6.97
CA MET A 23 -4.88 -19.29 6.89
C MET A 23 -5.33 -17.84 6.77
N PRO A 24 -5.01 -16.96 7.73
CA PRO A 24 -5.29 -15.54 7.56
C PRO A 24 -4.53 -15.08 6.32
N CYS A 25 -5.22 -14.34 5.44
CA CYS A 25 -4.60 -13.66 4.31
C CYS A 25 -3.44 -12.82 4.88
N GLU A 26 -2.21 -13.29 4.70
CA GLU A 26 -1.03 -12.63 5.21
C GLU A 26 -0.92 -11.27 4.52
N VAL A 27 -1.34 -10.23 5.23
CA VAL A 27 -1.23 -8.85 4.79
C VAL A 27 0.26 -8.59 4.61
N ARG A 28 0.71 -8.55 3.36
CA ARG A 28 2.11 -8.30 3.02
C ARG A 28 2.41 -6.85 3.37
N VAL A 29 2.92 -6.63 4.57
CA VAL A 29 3.38 -5.32 5.05
C VAL A 29 4.66 -5.00 4.31
N MET A 30 4.65 -3.94 3.49
CA MET A 30 5.90 -3.48 2.88
C MET A 30 6.81 -2.90 3.98
N GLN A 31 8.11 -3.03 3.80
CA GLN A 31 9.10 -2.45 4.70
C GLN A 31 9.51 -1.08 4.15
N CYS A 32 9.66 -0.10 5.05
CA CYS A 32 10.12 1.23 4.68
C CYS A 32 11.60 1.19 4.31
N GLU A 33 11.93 1.60 3.08
CA GLU A 33 13.31 1.66 2.58
C GLU A 33 14.19 2.71 3.28
N PHE A 34 13.60 3.60 4.09
CA PHE A 34 14.33 4.66 4.80
C PHE A 34 14.74 4.27 6.23
N CYS A 35 13.92 3.48 6.94
CA CYS A 35 14.15 3.17 8.35
C CYS A 35 13.84 1.71 8.74
N ASP A 36 13.60 0.84 7.74
CA ASP A 36 13.23 -0.57 7.90
C ASP A 36 11.94 -0.81 8.73
N GLY A 37 11.18 0.25 8.99
CA GLY A 37 9.94 0.20 9.74
C GLY A 37 8.79 -0.42 8.95
N GLN A 38 7.79 -0.93 9.68
CA GLN A 38 6.55 -1.44 9.08
C GLN A 38 5.70 -0.30 8.50
N THR A 39 5.11 -0.54 7.33
CA THR A 39 4.14 0.38 6.73
C THR A 39 2.71 -0.09 6.95
N LYS A 40 1.78 0.84 6.83
CA LYS A 40 0.34 0.54 6.85
C LYS A 40 -0.36 1.36 5.78
N LEU A 41 -1.27 0.71 5.06
CA LEU A 41 -2.19 1.40 4.15
C LEU A 41 -3.04 2.40 4.94
N LYS A 42 -3.03 3.66 4.50
CA LYS A 42 -3.81 4.76 5.05
C LYS A 42 -4.25 5.71 3.94
N ALA A 43 -5.44 6.28 4.11
CA ALA A 43 -5.88 7.43 3.32
C ALA A 43 -5.18 8.69 3.85
N VAL A 44 -4.48 9.41 2.97
CA VAL A 44 -3.72 10.62 3.32
C VAL A 44 -4.08 11.78 2.40
N LYS A 45 -3.72 13.00 2.83
CA LYS A 45 -3.74 14.18 1.95
C LYS A 45 -2.41 14.27 1.22
N ARG A 46 -2.46 14.50 -0.10
CA ARG A 46 -1.29 14.68 -0.96
C ARG A 46 -1.30 16.07 -1.59
N GLN A 47 -0.20 16.78 -1.43
CA GLN A 47 0.08 17.98 -2.22
C GLN A 47 0.60 17.57 -3.59
N HIS A 48 0.00 18.10 -4.66
CA HIS A 48 0.38 17.79 -6.04
C HIS A 48 0.50 19.08 -6.85
N TRP A 49 1.61 19.23 -7.54
CA TRP A 49 1.87 20.36 -8.42
C TRP A 49 1.66 19.93 -9.86
N LEU A 50 0.73 20.59 -10.55
CA LEU A 50 0.45 20.34 -11.95
C LEU A 50 0.24 21.68 -12.67
N ASN A 51 0.92 21.87 -13.80
CA ASN A 51 0.80 23.08 -14.65
C ASN A 51 0.95 24.40 -13.86
N GLY A 52 1.86 24.44 -12.88
CA GLY A 52 2.11 25.61 -12.05
C GLY A 52 1.05 25.90 -10.98
N LYS A 53 0.07 25.01 -10.79
CA LYS A 53 -0.97 25.10 -9.76
C LYS A 53 -0.74 24.05 -8.68
N LEU A 54 -0.98 24.43 -7.43
CA LEU A 54 -0.94 23.53 -6.28
C LEU A 54 -2.35 22.97 -6.01
N TYR A 55 -2.46 21.65 -6.02
CA TYR A 55 -3.66 20.92 -5.68
C TYR A 55 -3.43 20.14 -4.37
N ILE A 56 -4.43 20.16 -3.49
CA ILE A 56 -4.48 19.27 -2.33
C ILE A 56 -5.51 18.19 -2.62
N VAL A 57 -5.02 16.97 -2.83
CA VAL A 57 -5.87 15.80 -3.11
C VAL A 57 -6.07 15.05 -1.81
N GLU A 58 -7.33 14.89 -1.40
CA GLU A 58 -7.72 14.17 -0.19
C GLU A 58 -8.02 12.71 -0.49
N ASN A 59 -8.04 11.87 0.55
CA ASN A 59 -8.37 10.45 0.47
C ASN A 59 -7.49 9.64 -0.49
N VAL A 60 -6.21 9.99 -0.61
CA VAL A 60 -5.25 9.26 -1.44
C VAL A 60 -4.75 8.06 -0.66
N GLU A 61 -4.93 6.85 -1.20
CA GLU A 61 -4.36 5.63 -0.61
C GLU A 61 -2.84 5.65 -0.71
N ALA A 62 -2.18 5.51 0.43
CA ALA A 62 -0.73 5.44 0.54
C ALA A 62 -0.33 4.43 1.61
N GLU A 63 0.82 3.81 1.40
CA GLU A 63 1.48 3.07 2.46
C GLU A 63 2.35 4.02 3.29
N VAL A 64 2.02 4.14 4.58
CA VAL A 64 2.67 5.07 5.49
C VAL A 64 3.48 4.31 6.52
N CYS A 65 4.77 4.62 6.62
CA CYS A 65 5.62 4.06 7.65
C CYS A 65 5.15 4.54 9.04
N THR A 66 4.97 3.61 9.99
CA THR A 66 4.54 3.97 11.35
C THR A 66 5.66 4.53 12.22
N ALA A 67 6.93 4.39 11.78
CA ALA A 67 8.09 4.84 12.54
C ALA A 67 8.57 6.23 12.11
N CYS A 68 8.80 6.46 10.80
CA CYS A 68 9.33 7.75 10.30
C CYS A 68 8.27 8.66 9.66
N GLY A 69 7.12 8.13 9.27
CA GLY A 69 6.07 8.89 8.57
C GLY A 69 6.26 9.03 7.06
N GLU A 70 7.22 8.32 6.47
CA GLU A 70 7.39 8.27 5.00
C GLU A 70 6.14 7.70 4.33
N ARG A 71 5.81 8.23 3.14
CA ARG A 71 4.57 7.93 2.41
C ARG A 71 4.89 7.42 1.02
N TYR A 72 4.50 6.19 0.73
CA TYR A 72 4.67 5.59 -0.57
C TYR A 72 3.33 5.49 -1.29
N PHE A 73 3.34 5.87 -2.56
CA PHE A 73 2.16 5.84 -3.42
C PHE A 73 2.42 4.85 -4.55
N HIS A 74 1.45 3.99 -4.84
CA HIS A 74 1.53 3.13 -6.02
C HIS A 74 1.48 3.99 -7.29
N ALA A 75 2.22 3.58 -8.33
CA ALA A 75 2.24 4.27 -9.62
C ALA A 75 0.82 4.51 -10.17
N LYS A 76 -0.05 3.49 -10.11
CA LYS A 76 -1.45 3.59 -10.53
C LYS A 76 -2.23 4.68 -9.79
N THR A 77 -1.96 4.89 -8.50
CA THR A 77 -2.60 5.93 -7.70
C THR A 77 -2.15 7.32 -8.17
N LEU A 78 -0.87 7.47 -8.50
CA LEU A 78 -0.33 8.72 -9.03
C LEU A 78 -0.91 9.03 -10.41
N ASP A 79 -0.93 8.04 -11.31
CA ASP A 79 -1.52 8.19 -12.65
C ASP A 79 -3.00 8.60 -12.58
N ALA A 80 -3.76 7.97 -11.68
CA ALA A 80 -5.17 8.29 -11.46
C ALA A 80 -5.37 9.73 -10.95
N ILE A 81 -4.47 10.23 -10.09
CA ILE A 81 -4.50 11.62 -9.62
C ILE A 81 -4.23 12.58 -10.78
N ASP A 82 -3.23 12.29 -11.60
CA ASP A 82 -2.88 13.14 -12.73
C ASP A 82 -4.04 13.21 -13.73
N GLU A 83 -4.66 12.06 -14.06
CA GLU A 83 -5.85 12.00 -14.90
C GLU A 83 -7.05 12.77 -14.32
N LEU A 84 -7.27 12.69 -13.01
CA LEU A 84 -8.33 13.42 -12.31
C LEU A 84 -8.14 14.93 -12.49
N LEU A 85 -6.92 15.42 -12.32
CA LEU A 85 -6.61 16.85 -12.37
C LEU A 85 -6.56 17.41 -13.79
N LEU A 86 -6.24 16.59 -14.79
CA LEU A 86 -6.29 16.96 -16.21
C LEU A 86 -7.73 17.09 -16.74
N LYS A 87 -8.67 16.34 -16.15
CA LYS A 87 -10.09 16.41 -16.49
C LYS A 87 -10.81 17.50 -15.69
N GLN A 88 -12.04 17.80 -16.09
CA GLN A 88 -12.90 18.71 -15.33
C GLN A 88 -13.30 18.00 -14.02
N HIS A 89 -12.82 18.53 -12.89
CA HIS A 89 -13.02 17.96 -11.56
C HIS A 89 -13.82 18.91 -10.67
N VAL A 90 -14.54 18.34 -9.70
CA VAL A 90 -15.26 19.11 -8.69
C VAL A 90 -14.28 19.54 -7.61
N VAL A 91 -14.28 20.83 -7.28
CA VAL A 91 -13.49 21.37 -6.18
C VAL A 91 -14.34 21.31 -4.92
N GLU A 92 -13.96 20.47 -3.96
CA GLU A 92 -14.66 20.38 -2.67
C GLU A 92 -14.41 21.62 -1.80
N LYS A 93 -13.17 22.13 -1.80
CA LYS A 93 -12.76 23.29 -1.01
C LYS A 93 -11.57 23.98 -1.64
N THR A 94 -11.55 25.30 -1.57
CA THR A 94 -10.39 26.13 -1.92
C THR A 94 -9.69 26.58 -0.65
N LEU A 95 -8.34 26.56 -0.66
CA LEU A 95 -7.51 27.09 0.41
C LEU A 95 -6.80 28.35 -0.11
N ASP A 96 -6.89 29.44 0.64
CA ASP A 96 -6.07 30.63 0.41
C ASP A 96 -4.76 30.46 1.20
N VAL A 97 -3.61 30.51 0.51
CA VAL A 97 -2.31 30.16 1.08
C VAL A 97 -1.31 31.27 0.79
N GLU A 98 -0.74 31.84 1.84
CA GLU A 98 0.33 32.83 1.73
C GLU A 98 1.66 32.17 1.37
N VAL A 99 2.35 32.73 0.37
CA VAL A 99 3.69 32.28 -0.03
C VAL A 99 4.71 33.30 0.44
N VAL A 100 5.50 32.92 1.44
CA VAL A 100 6.59 33.75 1.98
C VAL A 100 7.94 33.34 1.42
N ARG A 101 8.85 34.30 1.23
CA ARG A 101 10.24 34.03 0.84
C ARG A 101 11.12 33.98 2.08
N PHE A 102 11.88 32.90 2.23
CA PHE A 102 12.88 32.78 3.29
C PHE A 102 14.18 33.47 2.86
N HIS A 103 14.55 34.55 3.53
CA HIS A 103 15.83 35.22 3.35
C HIS A 103 16.77 34.79 4.48
N ARG A 104 17.82 34.04 4.16
CA ARG A 104 18.87 33.71 5.14
C ARG A 104 19.94 34.79 5.08
N GLU A 105 20.11 35.56 6.15
CA GLU A 105 21.27 36.42 6.30
C GLU A 105 22.52 35.54 6.46
N ALA A 106 23.52 35.77 5.60
CA ALA A 106 24.81 35.12 5.73
C ALA A 106 25.51 35.70 6.96
N ALA A 107 25.72 34.85 7.98
CA ALA A 107 26.55 35.16 9.14
C ALA A 107 28.03 35.23 8.75
#